data_AF-A0A925LW79-F1
#
_entry.id   AF-A0A925LW79-F1
#
_cell.length_a   1.000
_cell.length_b   1.000
_cell.length_c   1.000
_cell.angle_alpha   90.00
_cell.angle_beta   90.00
_cell.angle_gamma   90.00
#
_symmetry.space_group_name_H-M   'P 1'
#
loop_
_entity.id
_entity.type
_entity.pdbx_description
1 polymer ?
#
loop_
_entity_poly.entity_id
_entity_poly.type
_entity_poly.pdbx_seq_one_letter_code
_entity_poly.pdbx_strand_id
1 'polypeptide(L)' 'MYTLNVEAAREHGTYQIIREKLELTEKGFEKDLEGNAEIKSVRVKYAGTVSFAILTWLAVP' A
#
# COMPACT_ATOMS: atom_id res chain seq x y z
N MET A 1 5.50 -10.11 1.63
CA MET A 1 6.14 -8.78 1.56
C MET A 1 6.02 -8.30 0.12
N TYR A 2 5.46 -7.11 -0.08
CA TYR A 2 5.24 -6.54 -1.41
C TYR A 2 6.10 -5.30 -1.61
N THR A 3 6.39 -4.96 -2.85
CA THR A 3 7.09 -3.72 -3.20
C THR A 3 6.20 -2.91 -4.13
N LEU A 4 5.88 -1.67 -3.74
CA LEU A 4 5.27 -0.69 -4.61
C LEU A 4 6.38 -0.01 -5.41
N ASN A 5 6.31 -0.13 -6.74
CA ASN A 5 7.13 0.63 -7.67
C ASN A 5 6.26 1.71 -8.30
N VAL A 6 6.64 2.98 -8.15
CA VAL A 6 6.00 4.11 -8.84
C VAL A 6 7.01 4.70 -9.80
N GLU A 7 6.69 4.66 -11.09
CA GLU A 7 7.63 4.96 -12.16
C GLU A 7 7.15 6.14 -12.99
N ALA A 8 8.07 7.04 -13.32
CA ALA A 8 7.88 8.09 -14.30
C ALA A 8 8.91 7.89 -15.41
N ALA A 9 8.42 7.58 -16.62
CA ALA A 9 9.21 7.42 -17.82
C ALA A 9 8.81 8.49 -18.85
N ARG A 10 9.81 9.16 -19.42
CA ARG A 10 9.63 10.12 -20.52
C ARG A 10 10.53 9.71 -21.69
N GLU A 11 10.05 9.91 -22.90
CA GLU A 11 10.78 9.57 -24.14
C GLU A 11 12.16 10.25 -24.24
N HIS A 12 12.26 11.49 -23.76
CA HIS A 12 13.51 12.28 -23.74
C HIS A 12 13.79 12.90 -22.36
N GLY A 13 13.34 12.25 -21.29
CA GLY A 13 13.54 12.72 -19.92
C GLY A 13 14.18 11.69 -19.02
N THR A 14 14.33 12.03 -17.74
CA THR A 14 14.89 11.08 -16.78
C THR A 14 13.89 9.99 -16.45
N TYR A 15 14.37 8.75 -16.34
CA TYR A 15 13.60 7.68 -15.73
C TYR A 15 13.74 7.79 -14.22
N GLN A 16 12.62 7.88 -13.52
CA GLN A 16 12.57 7.97 -12.08
C GLN A 16 11.70 6.85 -11.51
N ILE A 17 12.12 6.31 -10.36
CA ILE A 17 11.39 5.26 -9.67
C ILE A 17 11.44 5.45 -8.16
N ILE A 18 10.28 5.37 -7.52
CA ILE A 18 10.14 5.24 -6.07
C ILE A 18 9.86 3.77 -5.76
N ARG A 19 10.63 3.18 -4.85
CA ARG A 19 10.46 1.80 -4.38
C ARG A 19 10.14 1.79 -2.90
N GLU A 20 8.96 1.32 -2.55
CA GLU A 20 8.52 1.26 -1.17
C GLU A 20 8.12 -0.16 -0.79
N LYS A 21 8.63 -0.64 0.35
CA LYS A 21 8.22 -1.96 0.88
C LYS A 21 6.89 -1.79 1.59
N LEU A 22 5.92 -2.60 1.20
CA LEU A 22 4.59 -2.63 1.80
C LEU A 22 4.36 -3.94 2.54
N GLU A 23 3.89 -3.81 3.76
CA GLU A 23 3.30 -4.89 4.54
C GLU A 23 1.79 -4.81 4.39
N LEU A 24 1.23 -5.73 3.60
CA LEU A 24 -0.22 -5.84 3.45
C LEU A 24 -0.72 -6.78 4.55
N THR A 25 -1.44 -6.20 5.52
CA THR A 25 -2.03 -6.92 6.66
C THR A 25 -3.55 -6.76 6.67
N GLU A 26 -4.25 -7.39 7.61
CA GLU A 26 -5.70 -7.14 7.77
C GLU A 26 -5.99 -5.68 8.14
N LYS A 27 -5.04 -4.98 8.77
CA LYS A 27 -5.16 -3.57 9.11
C LYS A 27 -4.76 -2.69 7.93
N GLY A 28 -5.63 -1.75 7.58
CA GLY A 28 -5.32 -0.70 6.62
C GLY A 28 -4.23 0.28 7.10
N PHE A 29 -3.61 0.96 6.15
CA PHE A 29 -2.62 2.02 6.41
C PHE A 29 -2.71 3.14 5.38
N GLU A 30 -2.15 4.29 5.76
CA GLU A 30 -1.89 5.42 4.86
C GLU A 30 -0.43 5.84 5.01
N LYS A 31 0.25 6.08 3.88
CA LYS A 31 1.66 6.47 3.85
C LYS A 31 1.89 7.52 2.77
N ASP A 32 2.51 8.62 3.16
CA ASP A 32 3.04 9.63 2.23
C ASP A 32 4.51 9.30 1.94
N LEU A 33 4.89 9.31 0.66
CA LEU A 33 6.25 9.10 0.19
C LEU A 33 6.75 10.40 -0.43
N GLU A 34 8.01 10.73 -0.13
CA GLU A 34 8.71 11.84 -0.76
C GLU A 34 8.81 11.61 -2.27
N GLY A 35 8.68 12.70 -3.02
CA GLY A 35 8.86 12.71 -4.45
C GLY A 35 10.31 12.56 -4.90
N ASN A 36 10.53 12.83 -6.18
CA ASN A 36 11.84 12.95 -6.81
C ASN A 36 11.76 14.00 -7.93
N ALA A 37 12.70 13.98 -8.87
CA ALA A 37 12.78 14.95 -9.96
C ALA A 37 11.51 15.02 -10.85
N GLU A 38 10.78 13.91 -11.00
CA GLU A 38 9.63 13.82 -11.91
C GLU A 38 8.30 13.57 -11.18
N ILE A 39 8.36 13.03 -9.97
CA ILE A 39 7.20 12.69 -9.15
C ILE A 39 7.17 13.66 -7.97
N LYS A 40 6.14 14.50 -7.85
CA LYS A 40 6.06 15.47 -6.75
C LYS A 40 5.92 14.83 -5.37
N SER A 41 5.04 13.82 -5.26
CA SER A 41 4.74 13.10 -4.02
C SER A 41 3.86 11.90 -4.35
N VAL A 42 3.88 10.86 -3.50
CA VAL A 42 2.97 9.72 -3.62
C VAL A 42 2.23 9.54 -2.29
N ARG A 43 0.91 9.33 -2.36
CA ARG A 43 0.10 8.93 -1.22
C ARG A 43 -0.46 7.54 -1.46
N VAL A 44 -0.14 6.61 -0.57
CA VAL A 44 -0.58 5.22 -0.62
C VAL A 44 -1.63 5.01 0.46
N LYS A 45 -2.81 4.52 0.07
CA LYS A 45 -3.87 4.10 1.00
C LYS A 45 -4.19 2.64 0.74
N TYR A 46 -4.12 1.83 1.78
CA TYR A 46 -4.52 0.43 1.77
C TYR A 46 -5.59 0.22 2.83
N ALA A 47 -6.72 -0.37 2.45
CA ALA A 47 -7.87 -0.52 3.35
C ALA A 47 -7.77 -1.74 4.28
N GLY A 48 -6.84 -2.67 4.04
CA GLY A 48 -6.81 -3.95 4.75
C GLY A 48 -7.94 -4.89 4.31
N THR A 49 -8.14 -5.95 5.09
CA THR A 49 -9.24 -6.91 4.91
C THR A 49 -10.13 -6.85 6.15
N VAL A 50 -11.45 -6.75 5.94
CA VAL A 50 -12.41 -6.79 7.05
C VAL A 50 -12.70 -8.25 7.40
N SER A 51 -12.07 -8.75 8.47
CA SER A 51 -12.38 -10.06 9.04
C SER A 51 -13.63 -9.95 9.94
N PHE A 52 -14.74 -10.53 9.51
CA PHE A 52 -15.92 -10.71 10.37
C PHE A 52 -15.76 -11.97 11.20
N ALA A 53 -15.63 -11.84 12.52
CA ALA A 53 -15.70 -12.98 13.43
C ALA A 53 -17.17 -13.35 13.68
N ILE A 54 -17.60 -14.54 13.27
CA ILE A 54 -18.90 -15.11 13.65
C ILE A 54 -18.70 -15.82 15.00
N LEU A 55 -19.17 -15.20 16.08
CA LEU A 55 -19.24 -15.84 17.40
C LEU A 55 -20.41 -16.83 17.42
N THR A 56 -20.13 -18.10 17.15
CA THR A 56 -21.08 -19.18 17.44
C THR A 56 -20.97 -19.58 18.91
N TRP A 57 -22.00 -19.24 19.69
CA TRP A 57 -22.19 -19.83 21.02
C TRP A 57 -22.66 -21.27 20.82
N LEU A 58 -21.78 -22.24 21.07
CA LEU A 58 -22.23 -23.61 21.32
C LEU A 58 -22.91 -23.60 22.70
N ALA A 59 -24.24 -23.69 22.70
CA ALA A 59 -24.96 -24.10 23.88
C ALA A 59 -24.46 -25.50 24.27
N VAL A 60 -23.69 -25.56 25.35
CA VAL A 60 -23.36 -26.80 26.06
C VAL A 60 -24.64 -27.21 26.82
N PRO A 61 -25.02 -28.50 26.80
CA PRO A 61 -26.37 -28.98 27.11
C PRO A 61 -26.89 -28.67 28.52
#